data_AF-A0A7C6KDR4-F1
#
_entry.id   AF-A0A7C6KDR4-F1
#
_cell.length_a   1.000
_cell.length_b   1.000
_cell.length_c   1.000
_cell.angle_alpha   90.00
_cell.angle_beta   90.00
_cell.angle_gamma   90.00
#
_symmetry.space_group_name_H-M   'P 1'
#
loop_
_entity.id
_entity.type
_entity.pdbx_description
1 polymer ?
#
loop_
_entity_poly.entity_id
_entity_poly.type
_entity_poly.pdbx_seq_one_letter_code
_entity_poly.pdbx_strand_id
1 'polypeptide(L)'
;MAVDVDLAVGRGPHEKRPVCLPTKQRNALSKLFERPDFTPEEVHALGHARLLKVSGLGPRGLDIIAGWLAAHDLQLTSQQEASRLERQARRVDQAIRFLQRCGYEIRPPASLTGD
;
A
#
# COMPACT_ATOMS: atom_id res chain seq x y z
N MET A 1 -15.69 -31.26 7.33
CA MET A 1 -15.95 -29.92 6.78
C MET A 1 -15.11 -28.94 7.56
N ALA A 2 -13.97 -28.51 7.01
CA ALA A 2 -13.12 -27.48 7.60
C ALA A 2 -12.86 -26.47 6.48
N VAL A 3 -13.36 -25.24 6.68
CA VAL A 3 -13.11 -24.11 5.76
C VAL A 3 -11.89 -23.39 6.27
N ASP A 4 -10.75 -23.73 5.68
CA ASP A 4 -9.48 -23.04 5.83
C ASP A 4 -9.61 -21.69 5.09
N VAL A 5 -9.69 -20.59 5.84
CA VAL A 5 -9.66 -19.24 5.27
C VAL A 5 -8.20 -18.86 5.12
N ASP A 6 -7.64 -19.31 4.01
CA ASP A 6 -6.37 -18.89 3.45
C ASP A 6 -6.42 -17.37 3.21
N LEU A 7 -5.87 -16.60 4.16
CA LEU A 7 -5.60 -15.17 3.99
C LEU A 7 -4.31 -14.99 3.21
N ALA A 8 -4.22 -15.59 2.02
CA ALA A 8 -3.21 -15.23 1.05
C ALA A 8 -3.52 -13.82 0.53
N VAL A 9 -2.86 -12.82 1.12
CA VAL A 9 -2.40 -11.65 0.34
C VAL A 9 -1.26 -12.14 -0.56
N GLY A 10 -1.60 -13.04 -1.49
CA GLY A 10 -0.76 -13.46 -2.58
C GLY A 10 -0.82 -12.39 -3.67
N ARG A 11 -0.26 -11.20 -3.42
CA ARG A 11 0.18 -10.35 -4.53
C ARG A 11 1.61 -10.72 -4.87
N GLY A 12 1.75 -11.54 -5.91
CA GLY A 12 2.93 -11.49 -6.76
C GLY A 12 3.17 -12.77 -7.53
N PRO A 13 2.91 -12.82 -8.85
CA PRO A 13 3.94 -13.36 -9.71
C PRO A 13 5.10 -12.36 -9.71
N HIS A 14 6.28 -12.86 -9.39
CA HIS A 14 7.54 -12.15 -9.33
C HIS A 14 7.96 -11.64 -10.71
N GLU A 15 7.33 -10.58 -11.21
CA GLU A 15 7.85 -9.87 -12.37
C GLU A 15 8.84 -8.82 -11.87
N LYS A 16 10.08 -9.26 -11.64
CA LYS A 16 11.31 -8.48 -11.43
C LYS A 16 11.06 -7.08 -10.86
N ARG A 17 10.97 -6.95 -9.53
CA ARG A 17 10.92 -5.65 -8.85
C ARG A 17 12.11 -4.82 -9.33
N PRO A 18 11.89 -3.72 -10.06
CA PRO A 18 12.99 -2.97 -10.61
C PRO A 18 13.71 -2.26 -9.45
N VAL A 19 14.98 -2.62 -9.21
CA VAL A 19 15.84 -1.96 -8.21
C VAL A 19 16.10 -0.50 -8.59
N CYS A 20 15.97 -0.16 -9.88
CA CYS A 20 16.06 1.21 -10.39
C CYS A 20 14.84 1.57 -11.22
N LEU A 21 14.35 2.81 -11.04
CA LEU A 21 13.32 3.38 -11.88
C LEU A 21 13.81 3.51 -13.34
N PRO A 22 13.01 3.11 -14.34
CA PRO A 22 13.36 3.35 -15.72
C PRO A 22 13.45 4.86 -16.02
N THR A 23 14.27 5.22 -17.01
CA THR A 23 14.65 6.61 -17.31
C THR A 23 13.46 7.56 -17.50
N LYS A 24 12.36 7.09 -18.09
CA LYS A 24 11.16 7.90 -18.30
C LYS A 24 10.47 8.27 -16.98
N GLN A 25 10.30 7.30 -16.07
CA GLN A 25 9.71 7.48 -14.75
C GLN A 25 10.62 8.35 -13.88
N ARG A 26 11.93 8.11 -13.93
CA ARG A 26 12.91 8.96 -13.25
C ARG A 26 12.80 10.41 -13.73
N ASN A 27 12.76 10.65 -15.04
CA ASN A 27 12.62 12.02 -15.58
C ASN A 27 11.28 12.68 -15.21
N ALA A 28 10.19 11.91 -15.14
CA ALA A 28 8.90 12.43 -14.68
C ALA A 28 8.93 12.83 -13.20
N LEU A 29 9.56 12.02 -12.35
CA LEU A 29 9.76 12.33 -10.94
C LEU A 29 10.72 13.50 -10.76
N SER A 30 11.84 13.56 -11.50
CA SER A 30 12.76 14.69 -11.44
C SER A 30 12.10 16.01 -11.85
N LYS A 31 11.16 15.97 -12.80
CA LYS A 31 10.32 17.14 -13.15
C LYS A 31 9.35 17.52 -12.04
N LEU A 32 8.80 16.54 -11.33
CA LEU A 32 7.88 16.79 -10.23
C LEU A 32 8.59 17.38 -9.00
N PHE A 33 9.79 16.90 -8.70
CA PHE A 33 10.60 17.38 -7.57
C PHE A 33 11.48 18.58 -7.92
N GLU A 34 11.50 18.98 -9.19
CA GLU A 34 12.35 20.06 -9.75
C GLU A 34 13.85 19.85 -9.48
N ARG A 35 14.26 18.60 -9.26
CA ARG A 35 15.64 18.19 -8.95
C ARG A 35 15.90 16.76 -9.42
N PRO A 36 17.15 16.38 -9.71
CA PRO A 36 17.48 15.04 -10.15
C PRO A 36 17.48 14.00 -9.02
N ASP A 37 17.71 14.43 -7.78
CA ASP A 37 17.83 13.57 -6.60
C ASP A 37 16.54 13.56 -5.77
N PHE A 38 16.02 12.37 -5.49
CA PHE A 38 14.87 12.16 -4.63
C PHE A 38 14.97 10.79 -3.98
N THR A 39 14.37 10.66 -2.81
CA THR A 39 14.37 9.43 -2.01
C THR A 39 13.10 8.62 -2.23
N PRO A 40 13.14 7.28 -2.05
CA PRO A 40 11.94 6.44 -2.07
C PRO A 40 10.85 6.93 -1.11
N GLU A 41 11.24 7.44 0.05
CA GLU A 41 10.36 7.96 1.09
C GLU A 41 9.64 9.23 0.63
N GLU A 42 10.35 10.14 -0.03
CA GLU A 42 9.76 11.34 -0.64
C GLU A 42 8.73 10.98 -1.72
N VAL A 43 9.03 9.97 -2.55
CA VAL A 43 8.10 9.48 -3.58
C VAL A 43 6.87 8.83 -2.94
N HIS A 44 7.06 8.06 -1.86
CA HIS A 44 5.97 7.46 -1.10
C HIS A 44 5.07 8.51 -0.44
N ALA A 45 5.65 9.58 0.13
CA ALA A 45 4.93 10.66 0.80
C ALA A 45 3.97 11.43 -0.15
N LEU A 46 4.26 11.47 -1.45
CA LEU A 46 3.35 12.07 -2.44
C LEU A 46 2.01 11.32 -2.52
N GLY A 47 2.05 10.00 -2.33
CA GLY A 47 0.92 9.11 -2.44
C GLY A 47 0.41 8.91 -3.89
N HIS A 48 -0.41 7.88 -4.06
CA HIS A 48 -0.89 7.43 -5.37
C HIS A 48 -1.66 8.53 -6.14
N ALA A 49 -2.47 9.34 -5.44
CA ALA A 49 -3.30 10.37 -6.05
C ALA A 49 -2.48 11.49 -6.71
N ARG A 50 -1.36 11.86 -6.08
CA ARG A 50 -0.49 12.93 -6.60
C ARG A 50 0.39 12.41 -7.72
N LEU A 51 0.90 11.18 -7.60
CA LEU A 51 1.69 10.52 -8.64
C LEU A 51 0.88 10.30 -9.94
N LEU A 52 -0.42 10.00 -9.83
CA LEU A 52 -1.33 9.88 -10.98
C LEU A 52 -1.51 11.19 -11.75
N LYS A 53 -1.35 12.34 -11.09
CA LYS A 53 -1.49 13.66 -11.70
C LYS A 53 -0.21 14.13 -12.40
N VAL A 54 0.90 13.39 -12.27
CA VAL A 54 2.18 13.78 -12.85
C VAL A 54 2.16 13.53 -14.35
N SER A 55 2.45 14.56 -15.12
CA SER A 55 2.53 14.45 -16.58
C SER A 55 3.62 13.45 -16.99
N GLY A 56 3.24 12.42 -17.74
CA GLY A 56 4.12 11.33 -18.15
C GLY A 56 4.10 10.08 -17.25
N LEU A 57 3.36 10.10 -16.14
CA LEU A 57 3.08 8.93 -15.31
C LEU A 57 1.64 8.45 -15.52
N GLY A 58 1.48 7.54 -16.48
CA GLY A 58 0.24 6.79 -16.65
C GLY A 58 0.10 5.64 -15.64
N PRO A 59 -1.00 4.86 -15.69
CA PRO A 59 -1.23 3.72 -14.79
C PRO A 59 -0.07 2.71 -14.79
N ARG A 60 0.47 2.40 -15.97
CA ARG A 60 1.65 1.52 -16.09
C ARG A 60 2.92 2.12 -15.46
N GLY A 61 3.04 3.45 -15.45
CA GLY A 61 4.14 4.15 -14.78
C GLY A 61 4.01 4.06 -13.26
N LEU A 62 2.79 4.11 -12.74
CA LEU A 62 2.51 3.90 -11.32
C LEU A 62 2.79 2.47 -10.88
N ASP A 63 2.46 1.46 -11.68
CA ASP A 63 2.81 0.07 -11.36
C ASP A 63 4.33 -0.12 -11.24
N ILE A 64 5.09 0.53 -12.12
CA ILE A 64 6.56 0.52 -12.07
C ILE A 64 7.08 1.22 -10.80
N ILE A 65 6.51 2.38 -10.45
CA ILE A 65 6.87 3.09 -9.20
C ILE A 65 6.49 2.25 -7.98
N ALA A 66 5.31 1.62 -7.99
CA ALA A 66 4.87 0.75 -6.90
C ALA A 66 5.79 -0.46 -6.74
N GLY A 67 6.24 -1.07 -7.84
CA GLY A 67 7.22 -2.15 -7.83
C GLY A 67 8.60 -1.71 -7.32
N TRP A 68 9.03 -0.50 -7.67
CA TRP A 68 10.27 0.09 -7.16
C TRP A 68 10.17 0.41 -5.66
N LEU A 69 9.08 1.03 -5.20
CA LEU A 69 8.84 1.29 -3.78
C LEU A 69 8.80 -0.01 -2.96
N ALA A 70 8.18 -1.06 -3.50
CA ALA A 70 8.13 -2.37 -2.86
C ALA A 70 9.50 -3.07 -2.78
N ALA A 71 10.52 -2.60 -3.50
CA ALA A 71 11.90 -3.04 -3.33
C ALA A 71 12.62 -2.32 -2.17
N HIS A 72 12.07 -1.20 -1.71
CA HIS A 72 12.52 -0.39 -0.58
C HIS A 72 11.61 -0.54 0.65
N ASP A 73 10.83 -1.62 0.74
CA ASP A 73 9.86 -1.88 1.80
C ASP A 73 8.75 -0.80 1.96
N LEU A 74 8.54 0.01 0.92
CA LEU A 74 7.49 1.03 0.86
C LEU A 74 6.33 0.55 -0.01
N GLN A 75 5.08 0.73 0.44
CA GLN A 75 3.90 0.29 -0.31
C GLN A 75 3.07 1.47 -0.78
N LEU A 76 2.98 1.66 -2.10
CA LEU A 76 2.08 2.64 -2.68
C LEU A 76 0.65 2.10 -2.66
N THR A 77 -0.10 2.41 -1.61
CA THR A 77 -1.52 2.00 -1.54
C THR A 77 -2.30 2.74 -2.63
N SER A 78 -3.00 2.02 -3.50
CA SER A 78 -3.87 2.68 -4.47
C SER A 78 -4.97 3.45 -3.74
N GLN A 79 -5.45 4.54 -4.32
CA GLN A 79 -6.52 5.34 -3.70
C GLN A 79 -7.79 4.50 -3.45
N GLN A 80 -8.05 3.50 -4.29
CA GLN A 80 -9.15 2.55 -4.09
C GLN A 80 -8.90 1.59 -2.93
N GLU A 81 -7.68 1.07 -2.80
CA GLU A 81 -7.30 0.20 -1.67
C GLU A 81 -7.33 0.96 -0.36
N ALA A 82 -6.79 2.19 -0.31
CA ALA A 82 -6.86 3.05 0.87
C ALA A 82 -8.33 3.32 1.27
N SER A 83 -9.19 3.65 0.31
CA SER A 83 -10.63 3.86 0.55
C SER A 83 -11.33 2.59 1.03
N ARG A 84 -10.96 1.43 0.49
CA ARG A 84 -11.51 0.13 0.87
C ARG A 84 -11.09 -0.24 2.30
N LEU A 85 -9.81 -0.05 2.63
CA LEU A 85 -9.26 -0.27 3.96
C LEU A 85 -9.92 0.64 5.01
N GLU A 86 -10.14 1.92 4.68
CA GLU A 86 -10.83 2.83 5.59
C GLU A 86 -12.28 2.39 5.87
N ARG A 87 -13.03 2.01 4.82
CA ARG A 87 -14.40 1.47 4.99
C ARG A 87 -14.41 0.19 5.81
N GLN A 88 -13.44 -0.69 5.59
CA GLN A 88 -13.31 -1.93 6.36
C GLN A 88 -12.99 -1.63 7.83
N ALA A 89 -12.06 -0.72 8.11
CA ALA A 89 -11.72 -0.29 9.47
C ALA A 89 -12.95 0.28 10.20
N ARG A 90 -13.75 1.13 9.53
CA ARG A 90 -15.00 1.66 10.10
C ARG A 90 -16.01 0.55 10.41
N ARG A 91 -16.14 -0.47 9.55
CA ARG A 91 -17.02 -1.62 9.79
C ARG A 91 -16.53 -2.47 10.97
N VAL A 92 -15.23 -2.65 11.08
CA VAL A 92 -14.60 -3.35 12.21
C VAL A 92 -14.84 -2.58 13.51
N ASP A 93 -14.66 -1.25 13.53
CA ASP A 93 -14.95 -0.40 14.69
C ASP A 93 -16.43 -0.49 15.12
N GLN A 94 -17.35 -0.47 14.16
CA GLN A 94 -18.78 -0.66 14.43
C GLN A 94 -19.08 -2.05 15.02
N ALA A 95 -18.48 -3.09 14.47
CA ALA A 95 -18.62 -4.45 15.00
C ALA A 95 -18.04 -4.56 16.41
N ILE A 96 -16.89 -3.92 16.67
CA ILE A 96 -16.26 -3.86 17.99
C ILE A 96 -17.20 -3.21 19.00
N ARG A 97 -17.73 -2.03 18.69
CA ARG A 97 -18.68 -1.33 19.58
C ARG A 97 -19.94 -2.14 19.81
N PHE A 98 -20.43 -2.85 18.80
CA PHE A 98 -21.60 -3.71 18.92
C PHE A 98 -21.35 -4.89 19.88
N LEU A 99 -20.23 -5.59 19.71
CA LEU A 99 -19.84 -6.70 20.58
C LEU A 99 -19.64 -6.24 22.03
N GLN A 100 -18.98 -5.10 22.24
CA GLN A 100 -18.84 -4.49 23.57
C GLN A 100 -20.20 -4.13 24.19
N ARG A 101 -21.13 -3.59 23.39
CA ARG A 101 -22.51 -3.30 23.84
C ARG A 101 -23.29 -4.55 24.23
N CYS A 102 -23.01 -5.68 23.59
CA CYS A 102 -23.57 -6.98 23.95
C CYS A 102 -22.87 -7.64 25.15
N GLY A 103 -21.87 -6.99 25.76
CA GLY A 103 -21.15 -7.49 26.93
C GLY A 103 -19.95 -8.38 26.61
N TYR A 104 -19.52 -8.45 25.36
CA TYR A 104 -18.34 -9.21 24.97
C TYR A 104 -17.07 -8.35 25.13
N GLU A 105 -16.04 -8.93 25.77
CA GLU A 105 -14.70 -8.35 25.85
C GLU A 105 -13.91 -8.70 24.59
N ILE A 106 -13.42 -7.69 23.87
CA ILE A 106 -12.62 -7.89 22.67
C ILE A 106 -11.15 -7.81 23.05
N ARG A 107 -10.46 -8.93 22.91
CA ARG A 107 -9.02 -8.99 23.09
C ARG A 107 -8.35 -8.73 21.74
N PRO A 108 -7.38 -7.79 21.66
CA PRO A 108 -6.50 -7.77 20.50
C PRO A 108 -5.87 -9.17 20.38
N PRO A 109 -5.62 -9.66 19.15
CA PRO A 109 -4.97 -10.95 18.99
C PRO A 109 -3.73 -10.91 19.86
N ALA A 110 -3.67 -11.81 20.86
CA ALA A 110 -2.52 -11.90 21.74
C ALA A 110 -1.35 -12.05 20.80
N SER A 111 -0.49 -11.03 20.74
CA SER A 111 0.77 -11.12 20.03
C SER A 111 1.34 -12.46 20.47
N LEU A 112 1.51 -13.39 19.54
CA LEU A 112 2.26 -14.60 19.74
C LEU A 112 3.71 -14.14 19.97
N THR A 113 3.96 -13.56 21.14
CA THR A 113 5.27 -13.45 21.74
C THR A 113 5.57 -14.87 22.20
N GLY A 114 5.93 -15.69 21.21
CA GLY A 114 6.62 -16.94 21.44
C GLY A 114 8.02 -16.60 21.90
N ASP A 115 8.29 -17.01 23.13
CA ASP A 115 9.60 -17.25 23.72
C ASP A 115 10.50 -18.10 22.78
#